data_AF-A0A833WBH4-F1
#
_entry.id   AF-A0A833WBH4-F1
#
_cell.length_a   1.000
_cell.length_b   1.000
_cell.length_c   1.000
_cell.angle_alpha   90.00
_cell.angle_beta   90.00
_cell.angle_gamma   90.00
#
_symmetry.space_group_name_H-M   'P 1'
#
loop_
_entity.id
_entity.type
_entity.pdbx_description
1 polymer ?
#
loop_
_entity_poly.entity_id
_entity_poly.type
_entity_poly.pdbx_seq_one_letter_code
_entity_poly.pdbx_strand_id
1 'polypeptide(L)'
;MSAGSCTRNQTALTTDCNSLCPQGRPCIAYAAGDEGECSTVASTFGNCTADDFCAYECFATGPDDFAANGAIDFSVYTFFIPFSNEVEAVAGILTTEYPSKSNDALQHIEVLDFMESTTGVVLSGGSSLFSVRGKVAKMQLPQDLFATDTQLRKVTLANLGLEQILKSSLPSGLVSLTISNCLMTSYPDDLHTMKELENL
;
A
#
# COMPACT_ATOMS: atom_id res chain seq x y z
N MET A 1 6.46 -5.19 36.01
CA MET A 1 5.90 -5.68 34.73
C MET A 1 6.36 -4.71 33.69
N SER A 2 7.28 -5.11 32.81
CA SER A 2 7.78 -4.22 31.76
C SER A 2 6.71 -4.18 30.67
N ALA A 3 6.04 -3.05 30.50
CA ALA A 3 5.18 -2.82 29.34
C ALA A 3 6.10 -2.85 28.12
N GLY A 4 5.92 -3.82 27.22
CA GLY A 4 6.59 -3.78 25.93
C GLY A 4 5.96 -2.65 25.11
N SER A 5 6.76 -1.69 24.66
CA SER A 5 6.29 -0.66 23.73
C SER A 5 6.15 -1.27 22.34
N CYS A 6 5.09 -0.93 21.61
CA CYS A 6 4.98 -1.26 20.20
C CYS A 6 6.20 -0.72 19.43
N THR A 7 7.02 -1.61 18.86
CA THR A 7 8.28 -1.22 18.18
C THR A 7 8.08 -0.93 16.69
N ARG A 8 6.85 -0.99 16.20
CA ARG A 8 6.51 -0.81 14.78
C ARG A 8 6.35 0.68 14.45
N ASN A 9 6.59 1.03 13.18
CA ASN A 9 6.35 2.39 12.70
C ASN A 9 4.84 2.61 12.55
N GLN A 10 4.29 3.55 13.33
CA GLN A 10 2.85 3.78 13.40
C GLN A 10 2.24 4.46 12.18
N THR A 11 3.08 4.84 11.22
CA THR A 11 2.68 5.50 9.97
C THR A 11 3.04 4.69 8.73
N ALA A 12 3.32 3.39 8.92
CA ALA A 12 3.79 2.50 7.87
C ALA A 12 2.77 1.40 7.54
N LEU A 13 2.51 1.22 6.25
CA LEU A 13 1.84 0.02 5.74
C LEU A 13 2.86 -1.11 5.64
N THR A 14 2.53 -2.27 6.18
CA THR A 14 3.46 -3.39 6.35
C THR A 14 2.75 -4.74 6.40
N THR A 15 3.45 -5.84 6.15
CA THR A 15 2.90 -7.21 6.26
C THR A 15 3.27 -7.90 7.57
N ASP A 16 4.19 -7.34 8.36
CA ASP A 16 4.53 -7.89 9.68
C ASP A 16 3.54 -7.42 10.76
N CYS A 17 2.38 -8.08 10.75
CA CYS A 17 1.19 -7.76 11.56
C CYS A 17 1.05 -8.69 12.78
N ASN A 18 2.17 -9.23 13.28
CA ASN A 18 2.22 -10.19 14.40
C ASN A 18 1.24 -11.38 14.26
N SER A 19 0.98 -11.83 13.03
CA SER A 19 0.01 -12.89 12.68
C SER A 19 -1.44 -12.63 13.11
N LEU A 20 -1.80 -11.38 13.45
CA LEU A 20 -3.17 -11.02 13.81
C LEU A 20 -4.05 -10.72 12.58
N CYS A 21 -3.44 -10.25 11.50
CA CYS A 21 -4.12 -10.05 10.24
C CYS A 21 -4.14 -11.34 9.41
N PRO A 22 -5.23 -11.61 8.67
CA PRO A 22 -5.26 -12.74 7.74
C PRO A 22 -4.12 -12.68 6.72
N GLN A 23 -3.69 -13.84 6.24
CA GLN A 23 -2.57 -13.94 5.30
C GLN A 23 -2.82 -13.11 4.03
N GLY A 24 -1.76 -12.46 3.52
CA GLY A 24 -1.83 -11.63 2.31
C GLY A 24 -2.46 -10.25 2.53
N ARG A 25 -2.79 -9.89 3.77
CA ARG A 25 -3.37 -8.60 4.13
C ARG A 25 -2.38 -7.77 4.94
N PRO A 26 -1.94 -6.62 4.42
CA PRO A 26 -1.09 -5.73 5.17
C PRO A 26 -1.88 -4.97 6.25
N CYS A 27 -1.14 -4.33 7.14
CA CYS A 27 -1.68 -3.56 8.24
C CYS A 27 -0.88 -2.29 8.50
N ILE A 28 -1.44 -1.44 9.36
CA ILE A 28 -0.74 -0.38 10.07
C ILE A 28 -0.77 -0.71 11.54
N ALA A 29 0.37 -0.60 12.23
CA ALA A 29 0.47 -0.82 13.66
C ALA A 29 0.31 0.49 14.44
N TYR A 30 -0.19 0.41 15.66
CA TYR A 30 -0.38 1.53 16.59
C TYR A 30 0.11 1.09 17.97
N ALA A 31 0.59 2.02 18.80
CA ALA A 31 0.94 1.65 20.17
C ALA A 31 -0.30 1.24 20.98
N ALA A 32 -0.11 0.34 21.95
CA ALA A 32 -1.13 0.06 22.96
C ALA A 32 -1.57 1.36 23.66
N GLY A 33 -2.88 1.58 23.76
CA GLY A 33 -3.49 2.82 24.25
C GLY A 33 -3.87 3.84 23.16
N ASP A 34 -3.37 3.68 21.92
CA ASP A 34 -3.72 4.50 20.76
C ASP A 34 -4.71 3.76 19.83
N GLU A 35 -5.49 2.80 20.34
CA GLU A 35 -6.44 2.02 19.52
C GLU A 35 -7.51 2.92 18.88
N GLY A 36 -7.75 4.08 19.46
CA GLY A 36 -8.61 5.12 18.89
C GLY A 36 -8.13 5.56 17.49
N GLU A 37 -6.82 5.70 17.27
CA GLU A 37 -6.24 6.15 15.99
C GLU A 37 -6.52 5.18 14.83
N CYS A 38 -6.63 3.90 15.16
CA CYS A 38 -7.02 2.87 14.21
C CYS A 38 -8.43 3.10 13.64
N SER A 39 -9.34 3.72 14.41
CA SER A 39 -10.73 3.96 14.01
C SER A 39 -11.08 5.42 13.72
N THR A 40 -10.28 6.39 14.16
CA THR A 40 -10.58 7.83 14.00
C THR A 40 -10.10 8.39 12.66
N VAL A 41 -8.99 7.88 12.13
CA VAL A 41 -8.45 8.35 10.85
C VAL A 41 -9.12 7.62 9.70
N ALA A 42 -9.63 8.38 8.74
CA ALA A 42 -10.34 7.90 7.57
C ALA A 42 -9.61 6.74 6.87
N SER A 43 -10.29 5.60 6.81
CA SER A 43 -9.89 4.39 6.12
C SER A 43 -11.08 3.69 5.49
N THR A 44 -10.81 2.82 4.53
CA THR A 44 -11.80 1.88 3.99
C THR A 44 -11.24 0.47 4.03
N PHE A 45 -12.11 -0.49 4.35
CA PHE A 45 -11.77 -1.92 4.46
C PHE A 45 -10.67 -2.25 5.49
N GLY A 46 -10.36 -1.33 6.39
CA GLY A 46 -9.53 -1.56 7.58
C GLY A 46 -10.38 -2.10 8.74
N ASN A 47 -9.85 -3.05 9.49
CA ASN A 47 -10.43 -3.51 10.75
C ASN A 47 -9.38 -3.63 11.85
N CYS A 48 -9.69 -3.07 13.02
CA CYS A 48 -8.77 -3.02 14.14
C CYS A 48 -8.78 -4.33 14.93
N THR A 49 -7.59 -4.85 15.21
CA THR A 49 -7.32 -5.93 16.15
C THR A 49 -6.16 -5.52 17.04
N ALA A 50 -5.96 -6.17 18.18
CA ALA A 50 -4.88 -5.81 19.09
C ALA A 50 -4.35 -7.02 19.85
N ASP A 51 -3.09 -6.92 20.28
CA ASP A 51 -2.48 -7.77 21.29
C ASP A 51 -2.08 -6.95 22.53
N ASP A 52 -1.25 -7.51 23.40
CA ASP A 52 -0.79 -6.86 24.62
C ASP A 52 0.18 -5.68 24.39
N PHE A 53 0.64 -5.46 23.16
CA PHE A 53 1.72 -4.52 22.81
C PHE A 53 1.30 -3.47 21.77
N CYS A 54 0.57 -3.89 20.74
CA CYS A 54 0.20 -3.08 19.59
C CYS A 54 -1.28 -3.31 19.22
N ALA A 55 -1.89 -2.27 18.67
CA ALA A 55 -3.08 -2.43 17.83
C ALA A 55 -2.67 -2.44 16.36
N TYR A 56 -3.44 -3.13 15.53
CA TYR A 56 -3.21 -3.30 14.11
C TYR A 56 -4.49 -3.06 13.34
N GLU A 57 -4.44 -2.16 12.36
CA GLU A 57 -5.49 -2.02 11.37
C GLU A 57 -5.21 -2.94 10.20
N CYS A 58 -5.92 -4.07 10.12
CA CYS A 58 -5.78 -5.03 9.03
C CYS A 58 -6.61 -4.61 7.83
N PHE A 59 -6.01 -4.51 6.65
CA PHE A 59 -6.72 -4.10 5.44
C PHE A 59 -7.16 -5.32 4.63
N ALA A 60 -8.47 -5.43 4.41
CA ALA A 60 -9.02 -6.35 3.41
C ALA A 60 -8.68 -5.91 1.99
N THR A 61 -8.78 -6.83 1.03
CA THR A 61 -8.51 -6.60 -0.40
C THR A 61 -9.67 -5.85 -1.09
N GLY A 62 -10.87 -5.88 -0.49
CA GLY A 62 -12.07 -5.22 -1.02
C GLY A 62 -13.36 -5.70 -0.32
N PRO A 63 -14.54 -5.44 -0.89
CA PRO A 63 -15.82 -5.82 -0.29
C PRO A 63 -16.05 -7.34 -0.24
N ASP A 64 -15.51 -8.08 -1.21
CA ASP A 64 -15.66 -9.54 -1.29
C ASP A 64 -14.96 -10.29 -0.15
N ASP A 65 -13.97 -9.65 0.48
CA ASP A 65 -13.26 -10.17 1.66
C ASP A 65 -14.18 -10.32 2.89
N PHE A 66 -15.36 -9.68 2.87
CA PHE A 66 -16.40 -9.76 3.89
C PHE A 66 -17.60 -10.60 3.45
N ALA A 67 -17.59 -11.13 2.21
CA ALA A 67 -18.66 -11.98 1.72
C ALA A 67 -18.53 -13.40 2.30
N ALA A 68 -19.60 -13.94 2.87
CA ALA A 68 -19.62 -15.23 3.58
C ALA A 68 -19.18 -16.46 2.75
N ASN A 69 -19.05 -16.34 1.43
CA ASN A 69 -18.61 -17.39 0.50
C ASN A 69 -17.70 -16.84 -0.62
N GLY A 70 -17.12 -15.64 -0.46
CA GLY A 70 -16.29 -15.01 -1.49
C GLY A 70 -14.94 -15.72 -1.61
N ALA A 71 -14.62 -16.22 -2.81
CA ALA A 71 -13.23 -16.54 -3.13
C ALA A 71 -12.47 -15.22 -3.27
N ILE A 72 -11.54 -14.96 -2.35
CA ILE A 72 -10.74 -13.74 -2.35
C ILE A 72 -9.76 -13.84 -3.52
N ASP A 73 -9.84 -12.89 -4.45
CA ASP A 73 -8.86 -12.80 -5.53
C ASP A 73 -7.66 -11.98 -5.08
N PHE A 74 -6.56 -12.67 -4.79
CA PHE A 74 -5.27 -12.06 -4.48
C PHE A 74 -4.43 -11.78 -5.74
N SER A 75 -4.97 -11.93 -6.95
CA SER A 75 -4.22 -11.75 -8.21
C SER A 75 -3.65 -10.35 -8.37
N VAL A 76 -4.37 -9.32 -7.91
CA VAL A 76 -3.95 -7.93 -7.94
C VAL A 76 -4.21 -7.27 -6.59
N TYR A 77 -3.14 -6.84 -5.93
CA TYR A 77 -3.25 -6.02 -4.73
C TYR A 77 -3.41 -4.55 -5.10
N THR A 78 -4.43 -3.88 -4.57
CA THR A 78 -4.69 -2.47 -4.84
C THR A 78 -4.89 -1.72 -3.53
N PHE A 79 -4.18 -0.60 -3.35
CA PHE A 79 -4.29 0.25 -2.16
C PHE A 79 -4.26 1.73 -2.51
N PHE A 80 -5.19 2.47 -1.93
CA PHE A 80 -5.32 3.92 -2.13
C PHE A 80 -4.88 4.71 -0.90
N ILE A 81 -4.30 5.89 -1.12
CA ILE A 81 -3.79 6.78 -0.08
C ILE A 81 -4.45 8.15 -0.27
N PRO A 82 -5.72 8.32 0.14
CA PRO A 82 -6.46 9.56 -0.06
C PRO A 82 -5.72 10.77 0.50
N PHE A 83 -5.82 11.90 -0.22
CA PHE A 83 -5.16 13.12 0.23
C PHE A 83 -5.82 13.65 1.52
N SER A 84 -4.99 14.12 2.44
CA SER A 84 -5.39 14.69 3.73
C SER A 84 -6.57 15.67 3.64
N ASN A 85 -7.70 15.33 4.25
CA ASN A 85 -8.89 16.20 4.46
C ASN A 85 -9.39 16.98 3.22
N GLU A 86 -9.11 16.51 2.01
CA GLU A 86 -9.53 17.17 0.79
C GLU A 86 -10.61 16.34 0.08
N VAL A 87 -11.73 16.98 -0.25
CA VAL A 87 -12.72 16.38 -1.14
C VAL A 87 -12.10 16.33 -2.53
N GLU A 88 -11.76 15.14 -2.97
CA GLU A 88 -11.24 14.93 -4.31
C GLU A 88 -12.38 15.05 -5.32
N ALA A 89 -12.40 16.15 -6.07
CA ALA A 89 -13.32 16.34 -7.18
C ALA A 89 -12.88 15.56 -8.42
N VAL A 90 -12.60 14.26 -8.26
CA VAL A 90 -12.18 13.36 -9.32
C VAL A 90 -13.31 12.37 -9.63
N ALA A 91 -13.46 12.02 -10.90
CA ALA A 91 -14.40 10.96 -11.30
C ALA A 91 -13.80 9.59 -10.96
N GLY A 92 -14.65 8.65 -10.54
CA GLY A 92 -14.24 7.28 -10.23
C GLY A 92 -13.47 7.19 -8.90
N ILE A 93 -14.15 7.49 -7.80
CA ILE A 93 -13.68 7.19 -6.44
C ILE A 93 -13.68 5.66 -6.29
N LEU A 94 -12.52 5.09 -5.99
CA LEU A 94 -12.27 3.65 -5.91
C LEU A 94 -12.10 3.15 -4.47
N THR A 95 -12.09 4.05 -3.47
CA THR A 95 -11.98 3.67 -2.05
C THR A 95 -13.20 2.92 -1.53
N THR A 96 -14.31 2.91 -2.28
CA THR A 96 -15.49 2.06 -2.01
C THR A 96 -15.32 0.63 -2.50
N GLU A 97 -14.29 0.33 -3.28
CA GLU A 97 -14.00 -0.98 -3.86
C GLU A 97 -12.68 -1.58 -3.34
N TYR A 98 -11.72 -0.72 -2.99
CA TYR A 98 -10.38 -1.12 -2.57
C TYR A 98 -9.99 -0.47 -1.24
N PRO A 99 -9.10 -1.12 -0.46
CA PRO A 99 -8.64 -0.58 0.82
C PRO A 99 -7.95 0.76 0.67
N SER A 100 -8.10 1.58 1.70
CA SER A 100 -7.44 2.88 1.74
C SER A 100 -7.15 3.36 3.15
N LYS A 101 -6.11 4.19 3.27
CA LYS A 101 -5.82 4.97 4.49
C LYS A 101 -5.37 6.38 4.13
N SER A 102 -5.92 7.37 4.82
CA SER A 102 -5.55 8.79 4.65
C SER A 102 -4.04 9.01 4.74
N ASN A 103 -3.52 9.89 3.88
CA ASN A 103 -2.12 10.35 3.92
C ASN A 103 -1.77 11.16 5.19
N ASP A 104 -2.77 11.52 6.00
CA ASP A 104 -2.54 12.08 7.35
C ASP A 104 -1.91 11.06 8.30
N ALA A 105 -2.29 9.79 8.20
CA ALA A 105 -1.78 8.70 9.03
C ALA A 105 -0.73 7.85 8.33
N LEU A 106 -0.86 7.64 7.02
CA LEU A 106 0.05 6.80 6.26
C LEU A 106 1.10 7.66 5.56
N GLN A 107 2.36 7.48 5.94
CA GLN A 107 3.51 8.25 5.43
C GLN A 107 4.63 7.35 4.89
N HIS A 108 4.62 6.06 5.25
CA HIS A 108 5.64 5.08 4.86
C HIS A 108 4.98 3.82 4.31
N ILE A 109 5.66 3.15 3.38
CA ILE A 109 5.38 1.76 3.02
C ILE A 109 6.66 0.99 3.34
N GLU A 110 6.53 -0.12 4.06
CA GLU A 110 7.63 -1.08 4.26
C GLU A 110 7.68 -2.06 3.08
N VAL A 111 8.70 -2.91 3.01
CA VAL A 111 8.68 -4.01 2.04
C VAL A 111 7.46 -4.87 2.34
N LEU A 112 6.58 -5.02 1.36
CA LEU A 112 5.34 -5.77 1.48
C LEU A 112 5.57 -7.19 0.96
N ASP A 113 5.12 -8.18 1.71
CA ASP A 113 5.17 -9.59 1.32
C ASP A 113 3.83 -10.01 0.69
N PHE A 114 3.84 -10.26 -0.62
CA PHE A 114 2.63 -10.64 -1.36
C PHE A 114 2.48 -12.16 -1.48
N MET A 115 1.24 -12.60 -1.67
CA MET A 115 0.94 -14.02 -1.92
C MET A 115 1.58 -14.46 -3.25
N GLU A 116 1.93 -15.75 -3.38
CA GLU A 116 2.45 -16.31 -4.63
C GLU A 116 1.48 -16.14 -5.82
N SER A 117 0.17 -16.05 -5.54
CA SER A 117 -0.86 -15.80 -6.54
C SER A 117 -0.95 -14.33 -6.99
N THR A 118 -0.34 -13.39 -6.26
CA THR A 118 -0.35 -11.97 -6.60
C THR A 118 0.60 -11.70 -7.75
N THR A 119 0.06 -11.27 -8.88
CA THR A 119 0.83 -10.96 -10.10
C THR A 119 0.82 -9.47 -10.44
N GLY A 120 -0.03 -8.69 -9.76
CA GLY A 120 -0.16 -7.25 -9.95
C GLY A 120 -0.20 -6.48 -8.63
N VAL A 121 0.39 -5.29 -8.62
CA VAL A 121 0.27 -4.33 -7.51
C VAL A 121 -0.11 -2.95 -8.05
N VAL A 122 -1.03 -2.29 -7.36
CA VAL A 122 -1.47 -0.92 -7.62
C VAL A 122 -1.40 -0.14 -6.31
N LEU A 123 -0.51 0.84 -6.24
CA LEU A 123 -0.42 1.80 -5.14
C LEU A 123 -0.68 3.19 -5.69
N SER A 124 -1.72 3.86 -5.18
CA SER A 124 -2.11 5.17 -5.68
C SER A 124 -2.35 6.16 -4.57
N GLY A 125 -1.74 7.34 -4.68
CA GLY A 125 -2.18 8.51 -3.95
C GLY A 125 -3.55 8.96 -4.44
N GLY A 126 -4.33 9.49 -3.52
CA GLY A 126 -5.71 9.87 -3.72
C GLY A 126 -6.69 8.70 -3.63
N SER A 127 -7.93 8.97 -4.00
CA SER A 127 -9.05 8.04 -4.02
C SER A 127 -9.33 7.46 -5.41
N SER A 128 -8.50 7.78 -6.40
CA SER A 128 -8.59 7.32 -7.79
C SER A 128 -7.18 7.18 -8.38
N LEU A 129 -7.06 6.46 -9.51
CA LEU A 129 -5.83 6.44 -10.30
C LEU A 129 -5.56 7.77 -11.00
N PHE A 130 -6.62 8.56 -11.22
CA PHE A 130 -6.53 9.88 -11.83
C PHE A 130 -6.54 10.96 -10.74
N SER A 131 -5.58 11.88 -10.83
CA SER A 131 -5.52 13.04 -9.94
C SER A 131 -5.20 14.30 -10.73
N VAL A 132 -5.35 15.45 -10.06
CA VAL A 132 -4.85 16.73 -10.56
C VAL A 132 -3.33 16.67 -10.61
N ARG A 133 -2.75 17.09 -11.74
CA ARG A 133 -1.29 17.08 -11.93
C ARG A 133 -0.58 17.83 -10.80
N GLY A 134 0.46 17.22 -10.24
CA GLY A 134 1.25 17.79 -9.14
C GLY A 134 0.64 17.58 -7.76
N LYS A 135 -0.60 17.10 -7.66
CA LYS A 135 -1.18 16.64 -6.40
C LYS A 135 -0.79 15.19 -6.18
N VAL A 136 -0.04 14.95 -5.11
CA VAL A 136 0.52 13.64 -4.76
C VAL A 136 0.41 13.37 -3.26
N ALA A 137 0.34 12.09 -2.90
CA ALA A 137 0.41 11.64 -1.53
C ALA A 137 1.88 11.58 -1.12
N LYS A 138 2.24 12.23 -0.01
CA LYS A 138 3.61 12.24 0.51
C LYS A 138 3.90 10.89 1.13
N MET A 139 4.73 10.10 0.47
CA MET A 139 5.01 8.73 0.85
C MET A 139 6.48 8.40 0.70
N GLN A 140 7.06 7.79 1.73
CA GLN A 140 8.37 7.17 1.66
C GLN A 140 8.19 5.69 1.31
N LEU A 141 8.84 5.27 0.23
CA LEU A 141 8.90 3.87 -0.18
C LEU A 141 10.28 3.28 0.14
N PRO A 142 10.43 1.96 0.32
CA PRO A 142 11.73 1.30 0.37
C PRO A 142 12.45 1.40 -0.98
N GLN A 143 13.78 1.30 -0.99
CA GLN A 143 14.54 1.26 -2.26
C GLN A 143 14.37 -0.08 -3.00
N ASP A 144 13.97 -1.12 -2.28
CA ASP A 144 13.85 -2.52 -2.67
C ASP A 144 12.39 -3.02 -2.60
N LEU A 145 11.42 -2.10 -2.68
CA LEU A 145 9.99 -2.34 -2.38
C LEU A 145 9.41 -3.64 -2.94
N PHE A 146 9.69 -3.97 -4.21
CA PHE A 146 9.20 -5.18 -4.89
C PHE A 146 10.32 -6.10 -5.36
N ALA A 147 11.56 -5.89 -4.91
CA ALA A 147 12.72 -6.60 -5.43
C ALA A 147 12.65 -8.11 -5.14
N THR A 148 12.02 -8.48 -4.03
CA THR A 148 11.83 -9.87 -3.59
C THR A 148 10.61 -10.55 -4.23
N ASP A 149 9.67 -9.78 -4.76
CA ASP A 149 8.38 -10.28 -5.28
C ASP A 149 8.47 -10.71 -6.75
N THR A 150 9.28 -11.73 -7.01
CA THR A 150 9.55 -12.23 -8.37
C THR A 150 8.32 -12.72 -9.15
N GLN A 151 7.23 -13.02 -8.45
CA GLN A 151 5.92 -13.38 -9.02
C GLN A 151 5.21 -12.19 -9.68
N LEU A 152 5.54 -10.95 -9.30
CA LEU A 152 4.89 -9.76 -9.83
C LEU A 152 5.27 -9.52 -11.29
N ARG A 153 4.23 -9.35 -12.12
CA ARG A 153 4.32 -9.07 -13.55
C ARG A 153 3.86 -7.65 -13.88
N LYS A 154 3.04 -7.03 -13.01
CA LYS A 154 2.45 -5.71 -13.22
C LYS A 154 2.60 -4.82 -11.99
N VAL A 155 3.14 -3.63 -12.15
CA VAL A 155 3.26 -2.63 -11.06
C VAL A 155 2.70 -1.30 -11.55
N THR A 156 1.78 -0.73 -10.77
CA THR A 156 1.22 0.61 -11.00
C THR A 156 1.47 1.47 -9.77
N LEU A 157 2.20 2.57 -9.96
CA LEU A 157 2.41 3.61 -8.96
C LEU A 157 1.84 4.91 -9.51
N ALA A 158 0.84 5.48 -8.83
CA ALA A 158 0.16 6.67 -9.31
C ALA A 158 0.06 7.74 -8.20
N ASN A 159 0.29 9.00 -8.54
CA ASN A 159 0.05 10.14 -7.65
C ASN A 159 0.81 10.06 -6.30
N LEU A 160 2.01 9.47 -6.29
CA LEU A 160 2.86 9.34 -5.09
C LEU A 160 4.03 10.32 -5.14
N GLY A 161 4.28 11.06 -4.07
CA GLY A 161 5.42 11.97 -3.99
C GLY A 161 6.72 11.20 -3.76
N LEU A 162 7.28 10.61 -4.81
CA LEU A 162 8.50 9.81 -4.72
C LEU A 162 9.73 10.70 -4.76
N GLU A 163 10.13 11.22 -3.59
CA GLU A 163 11.34 12.05 -3.46
C GLU A 163 12.64 11.26 -3.68
N GLN A 164 12.58 9.93 -3.55
CA GLN A 164 13.71 9.03 -3.75
C GLN A 164 13.55 8.16 -4.98
N ILE A 165 14.68 7.92 -5.66
CA ILE A 165 14.75 7.05 -6.84
C ILE A 165 14.56 5.61 -6.38
N LEU A 166 13.61 4.92 -6.98
CA LEU A 166 13.43 3.48 -6.94
C LEU A 166 14.61 2.80 -7.67
N LYS A 167 15.80 2.78 -7.08
CA LYS A 167 17.01 2.34 -7.79
C LYS A 167 16.97 0.86 -8.15
N SER A 168 16.60 0.03 -7.19
CA SER A 168 16.58 -1.43 -7.31
C SER A 168 15.32 -2.04 -6.70
N SER A 169 14.18 -1.45 -7.06
CA SER A 169 12.91 -1.73 -6.39
C SER A 169 12.00 -2.64 -7.18
N LEU A 170 12.32 -2.96 -8.43
CA LEU A 170 11.37 -3.62 -9.33
C LEU A 170 11.67 -5.11 -9.46
N PRO A 171 10.64 -5.95 -9.63
CA PRO A 171 10.82 -7.39 -9.76
C PRO A 171 11.42 -7.72 -11.13
N SER A 172 12.26 -8.75 -11.21
CA SER A 172 13.00 -9.08 -12.44
C SER A 172 12.12 -9.57 -13.61
N GLY A 173 10.92 -10.09 -13.33
CA GLY A 173 9.96 -10.61 -14.30
C GLY A 173 8.86 -9.62 -14.72
N LEU A 174 9.09 -8.32 -14.49
CA LEU A 174 8.09 -7.29 -14.74
C LEU A 174 7.79 -7.16 -16.24
N VAL A 175 6.50 -7.24 -16.60
CA VAL A 175 5.98 -7.12 -17.97
C VAL A 175 5.33 -5.77 -18.20
N SER A 176 4.73 -5.20 -17.16
CA SER A 176 4.08 -3.89 -17.22
C SER A 176 4.47 -3.06 -16.01
N LEU A 177 4.99 -1.86 -16.29
CA LEU A 177 5.18 -0.81 -15.30
C LEU A 177 4.31 0.38 -15.70
N THR A 178 3.63 0.98 -14.74
CA THR A 178 2.96 2.26 -14.92
C THR A 178 3.37 3.16 -13.78
N ILE A 179 4.05 4.26 -14.09
CA ILE A 179 4.37 5.29 -13.10
C ILE A 179 3.81 6.63 -13.58
N SER A 180 2.81 7.15 -12.89
CA SER A 180 2.09 8.35 -13.29
C SER A 180 2.01 9.38 -12.17
N ASN A 181 2.30 10.65 -12.48
CA ASN A 181 2.21 11.76 -11.52
C ASN A 181 3.00 11.51 -10.21
N CYS A 182 4.19 10.88 -10.28
CA CYS A 182 4.95 10.50 -9.08
C CYS A 182 6.11 11.44 -8.68
N LEU A 183 6.17 12.65 -9.25
CA LEU A 183 7.25 13.64 -9.04
C LEU A 183 8.69 13.11 -9.18
N MET A 184 8.89 11.99 -9.90
CA MET A 184 10.19 11.39 -10.10
C MET A 184 11.13 12.31 -10.86
N THR A 185 12.38 12.39 -10.39
CA THR A 185 13.45 13.17 -11.04
C THR A 185 14.35 12.33 -11.94
N SER A 186 14.29 11.00 -11.80
CA SER A 186 14.94 10.04 -12.69
C SER A 186 14.16 8.73 -12.73
N TYR A 187 14.46 7.90 -13.72
CA TYR A 187 13.90 6.55 -13.84
C TYR A 187 14.61 5.54 -12.90
N PRO A 188 13.96 4.41 -12.58
CA PRO A 188 14.58 3.27 -11.90
C PRO A 188 15.75 2.69 -12.70
N ASP A 189 16.86 2.34 -12.04
CA ASP A 189 18.04 1.79 -12.73
C ASP A 189 17.76 0.37 -13.28
N ASP A 190 16.87 -0.38 -12.63
CA ASP A 190 16.46 -1.74 -13.03
C ASP A 190 15.94 -1.82 -14.47
N LEU A 191 15.30 -0.74 -14.95
CA LEU A 191 14.69 -0.70 -16.29
C LEU A 191 15.68 -1.05 -17.40
N HIS A 192 16.96 -0.73 -17.22
CA HIS A 192 17.99 -1.04 -18.20
C HIS A 192 18.26 -2.54 -18.37
N THR A 193 17.87 -3.34 -17.39
CA THR A 193 18.12 -4.79 -17.36
C THR A 193 16.86 -5.62 -17.63
N MET A 194 15.68 -4.98 -17.68
CA MET A 194 14.40 -5.65 -17.86
C MET A 194 14.19 -6.10 -19.30
N LYS A 195 14.23 -7.42 -19.51
CA LYS A 195 14.04 -8.04 -20.84
C LYS A 195 12.58 -8.38 -21.14
N GLU A 196 11.76 -8.53 -20.10
CA GLU A 196 10.35 -8.92 -20.22
C GLU A 196 9.40 -7.72 -20.24
N LEU A 197 9.90 -6.51 -20.02
CA LEU A 197 9.08 -5.31 -19.97
C LEU A 197 8.53 -4.97 -21.35
N GLU A 198 7.21 -5.06 -21.49
CA GLU A 198 6.49 -4.78 -22.73
C GLU A 198 5.77 -3.43 -22.69
N ASN A 199 5.35 -2.99 -21.50
CA ASN A 199 4.54 -1.78 -21.30
C ASN A 199 5.15 -0.89 -20.22
N LEU A 200 5.38 0.39 -20.55
CA LEU A 200 5.93 1.44 -19.68
C LEU A 200 5.12 2.73 -19.81
#